data_AF-X1B1L4-F1
#
_entry.id   AF-X1B1L4-F1
#
_cell.length_a   1.000
_cell.length_b   1.000
_cell.length_c   1.000
_cell.angle_alpha   90.00
_cell.angle_beta   90.00
_cell.angle_gamma   90.00
#
_symmetry.space_group_name_H-M   'P 1'
#
loop_
_entity.id
_entity.type
_entity.pdbx_description
1 polymer ?
#
loop_
_entity_poly.entity_id
_entity_poly.type
_entity_poly.pdbx_seq_one_letter_code
_entity_poly.pdbx_strand_id
1 'polypeptide(L)'
;MLLVKNKHAFNSAGYPSIPGGVQILEWGGGKLSNGGDEILIGMPGDIDGGVRQYIRIDSVEYDDNPPWPIEPDGTGPSLTRIFINAYANDPNNWQAALPTPGQ
;
A
#
# COMPACT_ATOMS: atom_id res chain seq x y z
N MET A 1 -7.66 -5.75 -2.74
CA MET A 1 -6.97 -5.27 -3.95
C MET A 1 -5.48 -5.27 -3.67
N LEU A 2 -4.64 -5.58 -4.65
CA LEU A 2 -3.18 -5.53 -4.56
C LEU A 2 -2.65 -4.63 -5.68
N LEU A 3 -1.73 -3.74 -5.34
CA LEU A 3 -1.10 -2.82 -6.29
C LEU A 3 0.37 -3.19 -6.40
N VAL A 4 0.82 -3.58 -7.59
CA VAL A 4 2.15 -4.14 -7.82
C VAL A 4 2.92 -3.33 -8.85
N LYS A 5 4.23 -3.16 -8.69
CA LYS A 5 5.05 -2.37 -9.62
C LYS A 5 5.10 -2.95 -11.04
N ASN A 6 5.17 -4.27 -11.15
CA ASN A 6 5.21 -4.97 -12.42
C ASN A 6 4.35 -6.23 -12.30
N LYS A 7 3.21 -6.24 -12.98
CA LYS A 7 2.24 -7.34 -12.86
C LYS A 7 2.75 -8.62 -13.50
N HIS A 8 3.53 -8.53 -14.57
CA HIS A 8 4.13 -9.69 -15.22
C HIS A 8 5.13 -10.38 -14.28
N ALA A 9 6.10 -9.64 -13.74
CA ALA A 9 7.08 -10.15 -12.79
C ALA A 9 6.42 -10.69 -11.52
N PHE A 10 5.39 -10.00 -11.01
CA PHE A 10 4.61 -10.46 -9.87
C PHE A 10 3.94 -11.82 -10.13
N ASN A 11 3.28 -11.97 -11.28
CA ASN A 11 2.66 -13.25 -11.66
C ASN A 11 3.69 -14.35 -11.91
N SER A 12 4.87 -14.01 -12.46
CA SER A 12 5.95 -14.96 -12.74
C SER A 12 6.75 -15.38 -11.50
N ALA A 13 6.78 -14.57 -10.44
CA ALA A 13 7.53 -14.83 -9.22
C ALA A 13 6.90 -15.95 -8.35
N GLY A 14 5.69 -16.41 -8.66
CA GLY A 14 5.07 -17.54 -7.97
C GLY A 14 4.71 -17.25 -6.52
N TYR A 15 4.35 -16.00 -6.19
CA TYR A 15 3.83 -15.64 -4.86
C TYR A 15 2.66 -16.57 -4.46
N PRO A 16 2.49 -16.89 -3.17
CA PRO A 16 1.46 -17.81 -2.68
C PRO A 16 0.07 -17.47 -3.20
N SER A 17 -0.84 -18.44 -3.19
CA SER A 17 -2.22 -18.29 -3.68
C SER A 17 -2.88 -17.03 -3.12
N ILE A 18 -3.01 -16.03 -3.98
CA ILE A 18 -3.76 -14.81 -3.69
C ILE A 18 -5.22 -15.22 -3.55
N PRO A 19 -5.91 -14.81 -2.47
CA PRO A 19 -7.32 -15.12 -2.30
C PRO A 19 -8.12 -14.74 -3.54
N GLY A 20 -9.03 -15.63 -3.95
CA GLY A 20 -9.90 -15.39 -5.10
C GLY A 20 -10.67 -14.08 -4.95
N GLY A 21 -10.73 -13.28 -6.01
CA GLY A 21 -11.43 -11.99 -6.03
C GLY A 21 -10.59 -10.77 -5.62
N VAL A 22 -9.34 -10.95 -5.19
CA VAL A 22 -8.43 -9.82 -4.99
C VAL A 22 -8.03 -9.24 -6.36
N GLN A 23 -8.51 -8.02 -6.65
CA GLN A 23 -8.09 -7.29 -7.84
C GLN A 23 -6.59 -6.95 -7.78
N ILE A 24 -5.81 -7.37 -8.78
CA ILE A 24 -4.39 -7.03 -8.93
C ILE A 24 -4.24 -5.94 -9.99
N LEU A 25 -3.79 -4.76 -9.56
CA LEU A 25 -3.50 -3.61 -10.39
C LEU A 25 -2.00 -3.42 -10.53
N GLU A 26 -1.55 -2.99 -11.70
CA GLU A 26 -0.17 -2.58 -11.90
C GLU A 26 -0.06 -1.08 -11.59
N TRP A 27 0.91 -0.70 -10.76
CA TRP A 27 1.31 0.69 -10.61
C TRP A 27 1.89 1.16 -11.93
N GLY A 28 1.50 2.36 -12.39
CA GLY A 28 2.01 2.93 -13.62
C GLY A 28 3.49 3.38 -13.50
N GLY A 29 3.80 4.56 -14.03
CA GLY A 29 5.12 5.15 -13.85
C GLY A 29 5.42 5.53 -12.39
N GLY A 30 6.71 5.56 -12.04
CA GLY A 30 7.18 5.99 -10.73
C GLY A 30 7.43 4.85 -9.74
N LYS A 31 7.60 5.21 -8.47
CA LYS A 31 7.73 4.32 -7.32
C LYS A 31 7.34 5.10 -6.07
N LEU A 32 6.95 4.39 -5.02
CA LEU A 32 6.88 4.96 -3.68
C LEU A 32 8.29 5.42 -3.25
N SER A 33 8.37 6.56 -2.57
CA SER A 33 9.61 7.07 -2.01
C SER A 33 10.13 6.17 -0.90
N ASN A 34 11.45 5.99 -0.83
CA ASN A 34 12.06 5.19 0.23
C ASN A 34 12.08 5.94 1.58
N GLY A 35 12.16 7.28 1.56
CA GLY A 35 12.25 8.11 2.77
C GLY A 35 10.92 8.72 3.19
N GLY A 36 9.81 8.06 2.88
CA GLY A 36 8.46 8.55 3.17
C GLY A 36 7.73 9.16 1.99
N ASP A 37 6.40 8.97 1.97
CA ASP A 37 5.45 9.44 0.95
C ASP A 37 4.03 9.47 1.53
N GLU A 38 3.11 10.18 0.86
CA GLU A 38 1.68 10.13 1.20
C GLU A 38 0.95 9.18 0.24
N ILE A 39 0.29 8.16 0.82
CA ILE A 39 -0.56 7.22 0.10
C ILE A 39 -2.02 7.52 0.44
N LEU A 40 -2.82 7.75 -0.59
CA LEU A 40 -4.25 8.01 -0.50
C LEU A 40 -5.02 6.86 -1.14
N ILE A 41 -5.97 6.28 -0.39
CA ILE A 41 -6.92 5.30 -0.93
C ILE A 41 -8.27 5.98 -1.07
N GLY A 42 -8.79 6.00 -2.29
CA GLY A 42 -10.09 6.60 -2.61
C GLY A 42 -11.08 5.59 -3.20
N MET A 43 -12.36 5.76 -2.90
CA MET A 43 -13.45 5.10 -3.62
C MET A 43 -13.98 6.03 -4.71
N PRO A 44 -14.37 5.49 -5.88
CA PRO A 44 -15.03 6.27 -6.89
C PRO A 44 -16.36 6.81 -6.35
N GLY A 45 -16.52 8.12 -6.39
CA GLY A 45 -17.76 8.83 -6.11
C GLY A 45 -18.51 9.22 -7.38
N ASP A 46 -19.27 10.30 -7.28
CA ASP A 46 -20.08 10.82 -8.38
C ASP A 46 -19.23 11.31 -9.56
N ILE A 47 -19.87 11.36 -10.73
CA ILE A 47 -19.34 12.12 -11.86
C ILE A 47 -19.90 13.52 -11.75
N ASP A 48 -19.03 14.50 -11.57
CA ASP A 48 -19.36 15.91 -11.64
C ASP A 48 -18.59 16.55 -12.82
N GLY A 49 -19.28 17.31 -13.66
CA GLY A 49 -18.69 17.91 -14.86
C GLY A 49 -18.04 16.92 -15.85
N GLY A 50 -18.47 15.65 -15.86
CA GLY A 50 -17.87 14.60 -16.70
C GLY A 50 -16.59 13.98 -16.14
N VAL A 51 -16.17 14.36 -14.94
CA VAL A 51 -14.99 13.82 -14.25
C VAL A 51 -15.42 12.97 -13.06
N ARG A 52 -14.85 11.77 -12.93
CA ARG A 52 -15.03 10.92 -11.75
C ARG A 52 -14.36 11.57 -10.54
N GLN A 53 -15.12 11.87 -9.51
CA GLN A 53 -14.58 12.28 -8.21
C GLN A 53 -14.19 11.05 -7.38
N TYR A 54 -13.21 11.20 -6.50
CA TYR A 54 -12.79 10.14 -5.58
C TYR A 54 -12.95 10.62 -4.14
N ILE A 55 -13.64 9.81 -3.33
CA ILE A 55 -13.84 10.05 -1.91
C ILE A 55 -12.71 9.34 -1.17
N ARG A 56 -11.92 10.09 -0.39
CA ARG A 56 -10.83 9.52 0.42
C ARG A 56 -11.40 8.58 1.48
N ILE A 57 -10.99 7.31 1.42
CA ILE A 57 -11.31 6.28 2.40
C ILE A 57 -10.22 6.19 3.46
N ASP A 58 -8.96 6.26 3.04
CA ASP A 58 -7.81 6.15 3.94
C ASP A 58 -6.62 6.97 3.43
N SER A 59 -5.69 7.29 4.33
CA SER A 59 -4.51 8.10 4.05
C SER A 59 -3.41 7.76 5.05
N VAL A 60 -2.22 7.48 4.54
CA VAL A 60 -1.01 7.29 5.33
C VAL A 60 0.13 8.13 4.78
N GLU A 61 0.73 8.94 5.64
CA GLU A 61 2.00 9.64 5.43
C GLU A 61 3.07 8.87 6.20
N TYR A 62 3.69 7.89 5.54
CA TYR A 62 4.70 7.04 6.18
C TYR A 62 6.08 7.70 6.09
N ASP A 63 6.99 7.31 6.98
CA ASP A 63 8.38 7.79 7.04
C ASP A 63 9.32 6.62 7.36
N ASP A 64 10.63 6.81 7.17
CA ASP A 64 11.69 5.89 7.57
C ASP A 64 12.34 6.27 8.90
N ASN A 65 11.84 7.33 9.55
CA ASN A 65 12.33 7.83 10.84
C ASN A 65 11.32 7.65 11.99
N PRO A 66 11.80 7.62 13.25
CA PRO A 66 10.93 7.62 14.41
C PRO A 66 9.89 8.75 14.35
N PRO A 67 8.62 8.48 14.66
CA PRO A 67 8.12 7.30 15.38
C PRO A 67 7.80 6.06 14.52
N TRP A 68 8.06 6.07 13.21
CA TRP A 68 7.84 4.90 12.36
C TRP A 68 8.87 3.80 12.63
N PRO A 69 8.51 2.52 12.42
CA PRO A 69 9.48 1.43 12.40
C PRO A 69 10.58 1.72 11.37
N ILE A 70 11.84 1.63 11.79
CA ILE A 70 13.01 1.90 10.93
C ILE A 70 13.54 0.63 10.27
N GLU A 71 13.16 -0.54 10.78
CA GLU A 71 13.58 -1.84 10.26
C GLU A 71 13.19 -2.08 8.80
N PRO A 72 12.05 -1.55 8.28
CA PRO A 72 11.70 -1.69 6.87
C PRO A 72 12.59 -0.94 5.87
N ASP A 73 13.54 -0.11 6.33
CA ASP A 73 14.44 0.63 5.44
C ASP A 73 15.40 -0.30 4.67
N GLY A 74 15.82 0.13 3.48
CA GLY A 74 16.79 -0.54 2.64
C GLY A 74 16.34 -1.92 2.15
N THR A 75 17.01 -2.97 2.65
CA THR A 75 16.71 -4.37 2.32
C THR A 75 15.92 -5.08 3.42
N GLY A 76 15.33 -4.30 4.33
CA GLY A 76 14.56 -4.80 5.45
C GLY A 76 13.21 -5.43 5.07
N PRO A 77 12.44 -5.87 6.07
CA PRO A 77 11.03 -6.25 5.93
C PRO A 77 10.15 -5.15 5.32
N SER A 78 8.87 -5.45 5.03
CA SER A 78 7.90 -4.43 4.64
C SER A 78 7.23 -3.79 5.85
N LEU A 79 6.77 -2.56 5.69
CA LEU A 79 5.85 -1.92 6.63
C LEU A 79 4.44 -2.50 6.45
N THR A 80 3.87 -3.07 7.52
CA THR A 80 2.57 -3.74 7.51
C THR A 80 1.69 -3.19 8.62
N ARG A 81 0.43 -2.88 8.29
CA ARG A 81 -0.54 -2.35 9.25
C ARG A 81 -1.03 -3.45 10.20
N ILE A 82 -1.13 -3.12 11.49
CA ILE A 82 -1.54 -4.05 12.55
C ILE A 82 -3.06 -4.16 12.60
N PHE A 83 -3.76 -3.03 12.73
CA PHE A 83 -5.21 -2.96 12.80
C PHE A 83 -5.78 -2.21 11.59
N ILE A 84 -6.44 -2.93 10.69
CA ILE A 84 -6.97 -2.41 9.43
C ILE A 84 -8.02 -1.30 9.58
N ASN A 85 -8.73 -1.27 10.71
CA ASN A 85 -9.78 -0.29 10.99
C ASN A 85 -9.30 0.89 11.87
N ALA A 86 -8.07 0.86 12.37
CA ALA A 86 -7.51 1.94 13.19
C ALA A 86 -6.80 2.97 12.30
N TYR A 87 -6.64 4.21 12.75
CA TYR A 87 -6.07 5.31 11.97
C TYR A 87 -4.73 4.94 11.30
N ALA A 88 -4.60 5.15 10.00
CA ALA A 88 -3.40 4.74 9.25
C ALA A 88 -2.21 5.68 9.48
N ASN A 89 -2.45 6.93 9.86
CA ASN A 89 -1.40 7.90 10.22
C ASN A 89 -0.89 7.74 11.66
N ASP A 90 -1.35 6.73 12.42
CA ASP A 90 -0.74 6.36 13.70
C ASP A 90 0.42 5.39 13.45
N PRO A 91 1.69 5.80 13.65
CA PRO A 91 2.86 4.96 13.40
C PRO A 91 2.90 3.71 14.30
N ASN A 92 2.25 3.74 15.47
CA ASN A 92 2.12 2.57 16.35
C ASN A 92 1.19 1.49 15.77
N ASN A 93 0.40 1.83 14.74
CA ASN A 93 -0.44 0.88 14.02
C ASN A 93 0.32 0.18 12.87
N TRP A 94 1.64 0.33 12.82
CA TRP A 94 2.48 -0.29 11.80
C TRP A 94 3.62 -1.07 12.44
N GLN A 95 4.00 -2.16 11.78
CA GLN A 95 5.10 -3.00 12.18
C GLN A 95 5.90 -3.45 10.96
N ALA A 96 7.16 -3.75 11.20
CA ALA A 96 7.99 -4.50 10.26
C ALA A 96 7.50 -5.95 10.19
N ALA A 97 7.20 -6.45 9.00
CA ALA A 97 6.83 -7.84 8.77
C ALA A 97 7.48 -8.39 7.49
N LEU A 98 7.67 -9.72 7.46
CA LEU A 98 8.08 -10.38 6.22
C LEU A 98 7.10 -10.03 5.10
N PRO A 99 7.58 -9.60 3.92
CA PRO A 99 6.70 -9.24 2.83
C PRO A 99 5.83 -10.42 2.40
N THR A 100 4.52 -10.30 2.62
CA THR A 100 3.50 -11.25 2.15
C THR A 100 2.54 -10.51 1.21
N PRO A 101 2.87 -10.36 -0.10
CA PRO A 101 2.04 -9.60 -1.01
C PRO A 101 0.62 -10.16 -1.11
N GLY A 102 -0.35 -9.51 -0.44
CA GLY A 102 -1.77 -9.83 -0.56
C GLY A 102 -2.27 -11.01 0.29
N GLN A 103 -1.62 -11.31 1.42
CA GLN A 103 -2.18 -12.18 2.47
C GLN A 103 -2.59 -11.38 3.71
#